data_AF-A0A401UMN5-F1
#
_entry.id   AF-A0A401UMN5-F1
#
_cell.length_a   1.000
_cell.length_b   1.000
_cell.length_c   1.000
_cell.angle_alpha   90.00
_cell.angle_beta   90.00
_cell.angle_gamma   90.00
#
_symmetry.space_group_name_H-M   'P 1'
#
loop_
_entity.id
_entity.type
_entity.pdbx_description
1 polymer ?
#
loop_
_entity_poly.entity_id
_entity_poly.type
_entity_poly.pdbx_seq_one_letter_code
_entity_poly.pdbx_strand_id
1 'polypeptide(L)'
;MDKVTLKASLVIGIIGVILISVIYFRPVSIERNYSAYIYAENSEFQKPTEIKLVGELKKKLSLNYVFTGSIEVDGIKQQVILKRICAKNNIFKSRGYSAFIETKNSKTGKYEVIGTFDTSKDFNEIIIRHGKVDSKYNGKFNICGPSSTREEAKTIVANMGKDK
;
A
#
# COMPACT_ATOMS: atom_id res chain seq x y z
N MET A 1 41.82 -17.24 -26.29
CA MET A 1 41.06 -17.05 -25.04
C MET A 1 40.85 -18.43 -24.45
N ASP A 2 41.53 -18.73 -23.34
CA ASP A 2 41.62 -20.10 -22.83
C ASP A 2 40.29 -20.56 -22.24
N LYS A 3 40.02 -21.86 -22.29
CA LYS A 3 38.82 -22.47 -21.68
C LYS A 3 38.69 -22.12 -20.19
N VAL A 4 39.81 -21.84 -19.52
CA VAL A 4 39.87 -21.41 -18.12
C VAL A 4 39.38 -19.97 -17.94
N THR A 5 39.79 -19.04 -18.81
CA THR A 5 39.35 -17.64 -18.79
C THR A 5 37.86 -17.51 -19.17
N LEU A 6 37.37 -18.35 -20.09
CA LEU A 6 35.94 -18.43 -20.42
C LEU A 6 35.09 -18.95 -19.25
N LYS A 7 35.57 -19.96 -18.52
CA LYS A 7 34.88 -20.49 -17.32
C LYS A 7 34.86 -19.45 -16.19
N ALA A 8 35.97 -18.75 -15.96
CA ALA A 8 36.05 -17.71 -14.94
C ALA A 8 35.12 -16.52 -15.24
N SER A 9 35.06 -16.04 -16.48
CA SER A 9 34.16 -14.95 -16.86
C SER A 9 32.68 -15.32 -16.73
N LEU A 10 32.33 -16.58 -17.05
CA LEU A 10 30.97 -17.08 -16.90
C LEU A 10 30.55 -17.18 -15.43
N VAL A 11 31.44 -17.62 -14.54
CA VAL A 11 31.21 -17.64 -13.09
C VAL A 11 31.04 -16.22 -12.54
N ILE A 12 31.90 -15.29 -12.92
CA ILE A 12 31.79 -13.87 -12.51
C ILE A 12 30.47 -13.26 -12.98
N GLY A 13 30.06 -13.55 -14.22
CA GLY A 13 28.77 -13.12 -14.77
C GLY A 13 27.59 -13.65 -13.97
N ILE A 14 27.59 -14.94 -13.62
CA ILE A 14 26.53 -15.56 -12.80
C ILE A 14 26.47 -14.92 -11.41
N ILE A 15 27.61 -14.72 -10.75
CA ILE A 15 27.67 -14.07 -9.44
C ILE A 15 27.11 -12.64 -9.53
N GLY A 16 27.46 -11.89 -10.58
CA GLY A 16 26.91 -10.56 -10.83
C GLY A 16 25.38 -10.56 -10.95
N VAL A 17 24.81 -11.49 -11.71
CA VAL A 17 23.35 -11.62 -11.85
C VAL A 17 22.68 -12.00 -10.53
N ILE A 18 23.28 -12.91 -9.74
CA ILE A 18 22.76 -13.29 -8.42
C ILE A 18 22.75 -12.08 -7.47
N LEU A 19 23.84 -11.32 -7.40
CA LEU A 19 23.95 -10.14 -6.54
C LEU A 19 22.92 -9.08 -6.92
N ILE A 20 22.78 -8.76 -8.21
CA ILE A 20 21.78 -7.81 -8.69
C ILE A 20 20.37 -8.29 -8.33
N SER A 21 20.09 -9.58 -8.51
CA SER A 21 18.79 -10.17 -8.20
C SER A 21 18.46 -10.06 -6.70
N VAL A 22 19.42 -10.40 -5.83
CA VAL A 22 19.22 -10.31 -4.36
C VAL A 22 18.92 -8.88 -3.93
N ILE A 23 19.67 -7.90 -4.47
CA ILE A 23 19.44 -6.48 -4.17
C ILE A 23 18.06 -6.03 -4.67
N TYR A 24 17.69 -6.45 -5.88
CA TYR A 24 16.43 -6.06 -6.51
C TYR A 24 15.18 -6.65 -5.83
N PHE A 25 15.28 -7.85 -5.26
CA PHE A 25 14.18 -8.53 -4.58
C PHE A 25 14.14 -8.29 -3.07
N ARG A 26 15.08 -7.49 -2.53
CA ARG A 26 15.11 -7.17 -1.11
C ARG A 26 13.83 -6.42 -0.71
N PRO A 27 13.10 -6.88 0.34
CA PRO A 27 11.96 -6.15 0.88
C PRO A 27 12.39 -4.76 1.38
N VAL A 28 11.52 -3.77 1.18
CA VAL A 28 11.69 -2.41 1.69
C VAL A 28 10.76 -2.23 2.90
N SER A 29 11.32 -1.90 4.06
CA SER A 29 10.50 -1.55 5.22
C SER A 29 9.82 -0.20 4.99
N ILE A 30 8.54 -0.14 5.32
CA ILE A 30 7.71 1.05 5.22
C ILE A 30 7.14 1.32 6.61
N GLU A 31 7.58 2.42 7.19
CA GLU A 31 7.07 2.97 8.44
C GLU A 31 6.67 4.43 8.19
N ARG A 32 5.37 4.70 8.38
CA ARG A 32 4.77 6.01 8.14
C ARG A 32 3.73 6.31 9.21
N ASN A 33 3.75 7.54 9.68
CA ASN A 33 2.69 8.11 10.49
C ASN A 33 2.17 9.34 9.76
N TYR A 34 0.86 9.42 9.54
CA TYR A 34 0.21 10.53 8.86
C TYR A 34 -0.77 11.19 9.81
N SER A 35 -0.68 12.51 9.95
CA SER A 35 -1.85 13.30 10.35
C SER A 35 -2.92 13.12 9.29
N ALA A 36 -4.13 12.75 9.70
CA ALA A 36 -5.16 12.33 8.78
C ALA A 36 -6.51 12.96 9.14
N TYR A 37 -7.43 12.92 8.19
CA TYR A 37 -8.77 13.44 8.39
C TYR A 37 -9.81 12.41 7.93
N ILE A 38 -10.76 12.13 8.81
CA ILE A 38 -11.92 11.28 8.54
C ILE A 38 -13.06 12.20 8.10
N TYR A 39 -13.64 11.93 6.94
CA TYR A 39 -14.80 12.69 6.47
C TYR A 39 -15.72 11.84 5.60
N ALA A 40 -16.98 12.24 5.50
CA ALA A 40 -17.93 11.73 4.51
C ALA A 40 -18.39 12.87 3.58
N GLU A 41 -18.74 12.57 2.32
CA GLU A 41 -19.15 13.61 1.36
C GLU A 41 -20.46 14.29 1.80
N ASN A 42 -21.42 13.50 2.28
CA ASN A 42 -22.78 13.96 2.59
C ASN A 42 -23.07 13.96 4.10
N SER A 43 -22.06 14.13 4.94
CA SER A 43 -22.22 14.20 6.40
C SER A 43 -21.50 15.41 6.97
N GLU A 44 -22.02 15.94 8.07
CA GLU A 44 -21.32 16.89 8.93
C GLU A 44 -20.24 16.22 9.78
N PHE A 45 -20.26 14.88 9.88
CA PHE A 45 -19.23 14.17 10.61
C PHE A 45 -17.88 14.30 9.91
N GLN A 46 -16.96 14.90 10.66
CA GLN A 46 -15.57 15.03 10.29
C GLN A 46 -14.71 15.04 11.55
N LYS A 47 -13.52 14.44 11.47
CA LYS A 47 -12.66 14.32 12.64
C LYS A 47 -11.19 14.19 12.23
N PRO A 48 -10.27 14.95 12.86
CA PRO A 48 -8.84 14.67 12.74
C PRO A 48 -8.50 13.31 13.37
N THR A 49 -7.57 12.59 12.77
CA THR A 49 -7.09 11.29 13.24
C THR A 49 -5.63 11.11 12.86
N GLU A 50 -5.08 9.94 13.21
CA GLU A 50 -3.77 9.50 12.76
C GLU A 50 -3.88 8.18 12.01
N ILE A 51 -3.06 8.03 10.99
CA ILE A 51 -2.87 6.77 10.28
C ILE A 51 -1.45 6.32 10.54
N LYS A 52 -1.29 5.14 11.14
CA LYS A 52 0.00 4.49 11.28
C LYS A 52 0.08 3.28 10.36
N LEU A 53 1.07 3.29 9.47
CA LEU A 53 1.35 2.20 8.53
C LEU A 53 2.75 1.64 8.84
N VAL A 54 2.80 0.33 9.09
CA VAL A 54 4.05 -0.39 9.38
C VAL A 54 4.04 -1.70 8.62
N GLY A 55 5.07 -1.98 7.83
CA GLY A 55 5.18 -3.25 7.12
C GLY A 55 6.33 -3.29 6.12
N GLU A 56 6.29 -4.29 5.24
CA GLU A 56 7.31 -4.50 4.23
C GLU A 56 6.69 -4.54 2.83
N LEU A 57 7.27 -3.80 1.90
CA LEU A 57 6.97 -3.88 0.48
C LEU A 57 7.96 -4.84 -0.19
N LYS A 58 7.45 -5.98 -0.67
CA LYS A 58 8.23 -7.00 -1.37
C LYS A 58 7.87 -7.04 -2.85
N LYS A 59 8.88 -7.05 -3.70
CA LYS A 59 8.71 -7.32 -5.13
C LYS A 59 8.67 -8.82 -5.39
N LYS A 60 7.70 -9.28 -6.19
CA LYS A 60 7.60 -10.66 -6.66
C LYS A 60 8.19 -10.80 -8.07
N LEU A 61 8.60 -12.03 -8.41
CA LEU A 61 9.10 -12.41 -9.75
C LEU A 61 8.11 -12.03 -10.87
N SER A 62 6.81 -12.04 -10.58
CA SER A 62 5.75 -11.60 -11.50
C SER A 62 5.63 -10.07 -11.66
N LEU A 63 6.66 -9.29 -11.30
CA LEU A 63 6.69 -7.81 -11.30
C LEU A 63 5.62 -7.14 -10.42
N ASN A 64 4.88 -7.92 -9.65
CA ASN A 64 3.90 -7.44 -8.69
C ASN A 64 4.57 -7.04 -7.38
N TYR A 65 4.04 -6.00 -6.75
CA TYR A 65 4.44 -5.61 -5.41
C TYR A 65 3.41 -6.16 -4.42
N VAL A 66 3.90 -6.69 -3.31
CA VAL A 66 3.08 -7.12 -2.19
C VAL A 66 3.55 -6.38 -0.96
N PHE A 67 2.69 -5.57 -0.38
CA PHE A 67 2.94 -5.03 0.95
C PHE A 67 2.33 -5.95 2.00
N THR A 68 3.04 -6.22 3.07
CA THR A 68 2.56 -7.02 4.21
C THR A 68 2.89 -6.27 5.48
N GLY A 69 1.88 -6.01 6.31
CA GLY A 69 2.07 -5.20 7.50
C GLY A 69 0.81 -5.01 8.31
N SER A 70 0.77 -3.92 9.06
CA SER A 70 -0.38 -3.45 9.80
C SER A 70 -0.67 -2.00 9.50
N ILE A 71 -1.97 -1.68 9.50
CA ILE A 71 -2.48 -0.33 9.46
C ILE A 71 -3.27 -0.06 10.72
N GLU A 72 -3.12 1.12 11.30
CA GLU A 72 -3.86 1.56 12.47
C GLU A 72 -4.46 2.93 12.19
N VAL A 73 -5.77 3.03 12.39
CA VAL A 73 -6.52 4.28 12.19
C VAL A 73 -7.52 4.44 13.31
N ASP A 74 -7.50 5.59 13.99
CA ASP A 74 -8.44 5.91 15.07
C ASP A 74 -8.52 4.81 16.15
N GLY A 75 -7.36 4.23 16.48
CA GLY A 75 -7.19 3.13 17.44
C GLY A 75 -7.56 1.74 16.91
N ILE A 76 -8.02 1.61 15.67
CA ILE A 76 -8.34 0.32 15.03
C ILE A 76 -7.11 -0.16 14.28
N LYS A 77 -6.40 -1.12 14.87
CA LYS A 77 -5.27 -1.81 14.23
C LYS A 77 -5.74 -3.05 13.46
N GLN A 78 -5.30 -3.22 12.22
CA GLN A 78 -5.53 -4.41 11.40
C GLN A 78 -4.25 -4.85 10.70
N GLN A 79 -4.08 -6.16 10.55
CA GLN A 79 -3.09 -6.70 9.63
C GLN A 79 -3.61 -6.56 8.20
N VAL A 80 -2.73 -6.18 7.28
CA VAL A 80 -3.07 -5.98 5.88
C VAL A 80 -2.03 -6.67 5.00
N ILE A 81 -2.54 -7.41 4.02
CA ILE A 81 -1.73 -7.96 2.93
C ILE A 81 -2.24 -7.28 1.66
N LEU A 82 -1.47 -6.32 1.16
CA LEU A 82 -1.80 -5.60 -0.06
C LEU A 82 -1.21 -6.38 -1.23
N LYS A 83 -2.07 -7.04 -2.00
CA LYS A 83 -1.71 -7.58 -3.30
C LYS A 83 -2.05 -6.52 -4.34
N ARG A 84 -1.04 -5.97 -5.02
CA ARG A 84 -1.26 -4.97 -6.08
C ARG A 84 -2.26 -5.51 -7.10
N ILE A 85 -3.38 -4.80 -7.30
CA ILE A 85 -4.15 -4.90 -8.54
C ILE A 85 -3.42 -4.00 -9.52
N CYS A 86 -2.97 -4.58 -10.63
CA CYS A 86 -2.21 -3.87 -11.66
C CYS A 86 -2.85 -2.52 -11.96
N ALA A 87 -2.01 -1.48 -12.00
CA ALA A 87 -2.39 -0.24 -12.64
C ALA A 87 -2.93 -0.59 -14.02
N LYS A 88 -4.22 -0.33 -14.24
CA LYS A 88 -4.94 -0.71 -15.46
C LYS A 88 -4.22 -0.21 -16.71
N ASN A 89 -3.44 0.87 -16.58
CA ASN A 89 -2.68 1.49 -17.63
C ASN A 89 -1.21 1.68 -17.20
N ASN A 90 -0.31 0.88 -17.78
CA ASN A 90 1.16 1.04 -17.73
C ASN A 90 1.82 0.98 -16.34
N ILE A 91 2.60 -0.08 -16.09
CA ILE A 91 3.45 -0.24 -14.90
C ILE A 91 4.37 0.98 -14.69
N PHE A 92 4.78 1.64 -15.77
CA PHE A 92 5.62 2.83 -15.76
C PHE A 92 4.88 4.14 -15.48
N LYS A 93 3.56 4.22 -15.74
CA LYS A 93 2.76 5.45 -15.59
C LYS A 93 1.90 5.51 -14.33
N SER A 94 1.79 4.44 -13.53
CA SER A 94 0.95 4.49 -12.33
C SER A 94 1.49 5.52 -11.33
N ARG A 95 0.64 6.39 -10.79
CA ARG A 95 1.04 7.34 -9.74
C ARG A 95 1.01 6.73 -8.33
N GLY A 96 0.37 5.57 -8.17
CA GLY A 96 0.23 4.91 -6.87
C GLY A 96 -0.03 3.41 -6.92
N TYR A 97 -0.43 2.89 -5.78
CA TYR A 97 -0.87 1.53 -5.50
C TYR A 97 -2.32 1.57 -5.00
N SER A 98 -3.12 0.58 -5.41
CA SER A 98 -4.47 0.34 -4.92
C SER A 98 -4.58 -1.12 -4.49
N ALA A 99 -5.20 -1.36 -3.35
CA ALA A 99 -5.35 -2.69 -2.78
C ALA A 99 -6.57 -2.79 -1.87
N PHE A 100 -7.03 -4.03 -1.68
CA PHE A 100 -8.06 -4.37 -0.71
C PHE A 100 -7.44 -4.67 0.66
N ILE A 101 -8.15 -4.26 1.71
CA ILE A 101 -7.84 -4.62 3.09
C ILE A 101 -8.58 -5.93 3.38
N GLU A 102 -7.85 -7.03 3.48
CA GLU A 102 -8.40 -8.36 3.74
C GLU A 102 -8.18 -8.75 5.20
N THR A 103 -9.20 -9.31 5.86
CA THR A 103 -9.08 -9.97 7.17
C THR A 103 -9.51 -11.42 7.07
N LYS A 104 -8.89 -12.31 7.85
CA LYS A 104 -9.33 -13.70 7.93
C LYS A 104 -10.56 -13.81 8.84
N ASN A 105 -11.64 -14.36 8.31
CA ASN A 105 -12.83 -14.68 9.09
C ASN A 105 -12.54 -15.88 10.01
N SER A 106 -12.77 -15.72 11.31
CA SER A 106 -12.48 -16.74 12.32
C SER A 106 -13.39 -17.97 12.23
N LYS A 107 -14.62 -17.81 11.72
CA LYS A 107 -15.61 -18.89 11.59
C LYS A 107 -15.43 -19.71 10.32
N THR A 108 -15.17 -19.05 9.20
CA THR A 108 -15.09 -19.72 7.88
C THR A 108 -13.65 -20.00 7.43
N GLY A 109 -12.66 -19.37 8.08
CA GLY A 109 -11.25 -19.42 7.68
C GLY A 109 -10.94 -18.70 6.37
N LYS A 110 -11.94 -18.13 5.69
CA LYS A 110 -11.81 -17.41 4.42
C LYS A 110 -11.37 -15.96 4.67
N TYR A 111 -10.70 -15.36 3.70
CA TYR A 111 -10.38 -13.93 3.73
C TYR A 111 -11.57 -13.12 3.24
N GLU A 112 -11.89 -12.04 3.93
CA GLU A 112 -12.97 -11.11 3.62
C GLU A 112 -12.39 -9.70 3.45
N VAL A 113 -12.87 -8.99 2.43
CA VAL A 113 -12.49 -7.61 2.19
C VAL A 113 -13.27 -6.71 3.13
N ILE A 114 -12.57 -6.00 3.99
CA ILE A 114 -13.13 -5.05 4.97
C ILE A 114 -12.84 -3.59 4.62
N GLY A 115 -12.20 -3.32 3.49
CA GLY A 115 -11.84 -1.97 3.11
C GLY A 115 -10.98 -1.87 1.85
N THR A 116 -10.65 -0.64 1.50
CA THR A 116 -9.73 -0.31 0.41
C THR A 116 -8.63 0.60 0.92
N PHE A 117 -7.47 0.49 0.28
CA PHE A 117 -6.28 1.25 0.56
C PHE A 117 -5.70 1.71 -0.78
N ASP A 118 -5.63 3.02 -0.97
CA ASP A 118 -4.96 3.66 -2.09
C ASP A 118 -3.78 4.47 -1.52
N THR A 119 -2.61 4.42 -2.17
CA THR A 119 -1.45 5.18 -1.73
C THR A 119 -0.58 5.60 -2.91
N SER A 120 0.16 6.70 -2.77
CA SER A 120 1.20 7.10 -3.73
C SER A 120 2.33 6.06 -3.80
N LYS A 121 3.14 6.10 -4.87
CA LYS A 121 4.30 5.20 -5.04
C LYS A 121 5.29 5.20 -3.86
N ASP A 122 5.47 6.36 -3.23
CA ASP A 122 6.44 6.54 -2.15
C ASP A 122 5.80 6.47 -0.76
N PHE A 123 4.52 6.09 -0.69
CA PHE A 123 3.74 6.07 0.54
C PHE A 123 3.73 7.44 1.24
N ASN A 124 3.72 8.53 0.47
CA ASN A 124 3.62 9.89 1.01
C ASN A 124 2.18 10.32 1.23
N GLU A 125 1.26 9.83 0.39
CA GLU A 125 -0.18 10.07 0.50
C GLU A 125 -0.92 8.73 0.60
N ILE A 126 -2.05 8.74 1.30
CA ILE A 126 -2.84 7.55 1.59
C ILE A 126 -4.33 7.89 1.68
N ILE A 127 -5.16 6.99 1.13
CA ILE A 127 -6.62 7.02 1.24
C ILE A 127 -7.08 5.64 1.70
N ILE A 128 -7.83 5.59 2.79
CA ILE A 128 -8.36 4.37 3.37
C ILE A 128 -9.87 4.48 3.44
N ARG A 129 -10.55 3.38 3.11
CA ARG A 129 -11.94 3.12 3.49
C ARG A 129 -11.95 1.87 4.32
N HIS A 130 -12.51 1.91 5.52
CA HIS A 130 -12.38 0.81 6.47
C HIS A 130 -13.72 0.52 7.15
N GLY A 131 -14.27 -0.67 6.90
CA GLY A 131 -15.59 -1.08 7.38
C GLY A 131 -15.77 -1.02 8.89
N LYS A 132 -14.69 -1.23 9.68
CA LYS A 132 -14.77 -1.04 11.15
C LYS A 132 -14.88 0.43 11.57
N VAL A 133 -14.30 1.36 10.83
CA VAL A 133 -14.44 2.80 11.08
C VAL A 133 -15.85 3.24 10.67
N ASP A 134 -16.30 2.78 9.51
CA ASP A 134 -17.68 2.95 9.02
C ASP A 134 -18.70 2.46 10.07
N SER A 135 -18.47 1.29 10.66
CA SER A 135 -19.32 0.74 11.73
C SER A 135 -19.26 1.55 13.02
N LYS A 136 -18.06 2.03 13.41
CA LYS A 136 -17.85 2.82 14.64
C LYS A 136 -18.62 4.15 14.62
N TYR A 137 -18.73 4.76 13.43
CA TYR A 137 -19.35 6.08 13.26
C TYR A 137 -20.65 6.05 12.45
N ASN A 138 -21.21 4.86 12.20
CA ASN A 138 -22.47 4.65 11.48
C ASN A 138 -22.57 5.42 10.15
N GLY A 139 -21.57 5.27 9.29
CA GLY A 139 -21.49 5.97 8.02
C GLY A 139 -20.45 5.37 7.07
N LYS A 140 -20.21 6.03 5.93
CA LYS A 140 -19.15 5.64 4.99
C LYS A 140 -18.13 6.76 4.91
N PHE A 141 -16.91 6.51 5.38
CA PHE A 141 -15.90 7.54 5.53
C PHE A 141 -14.69 7.30 4.66
N ASN A 142 -14.16 8.38 4.11
CA ASN A 142 -12.81 8.42 3.57
C ASN A 142 -11.87 8.88 4.70
N ILE A 143 -10.74 8.21 4.81
CA ILE A 143 -9.69 8.54 5.76
C ILE A 143 -8.46 8.86 4.93
N CYS A 144 -8.06 10.12 4.90
CA CYS A 144 -7.00 10.60 4.03
C CYS A 144 -5.85 11.15 4.85
N GLY A 145 -4.63 10.94 4.38
CA GLY A 145 -3.44 11.54 4.96
C GLY A 145 -2.38 11.79 3.88
N PRO A 146 -1.48 12.77 4.07
CA PRO A 146 -1.41 13.70 5.19
C PRO A 146 -2.42 14.85 5.03
N SER A 147 -3.30 15.05 6.00
CA SER A 147 -4.27 16.15 5.98
C SER A 147 -4.72 16.54 7.38
N SER A 148 -4.83 17.84 7.61
CA SER A 148 -5.35 18.44 8.85
C SER A 148 -6.78 18.95 8.70
N THR A 149 -7.27 19.08 7.47
CA THR A 149 -8.61 19.60 7.15
C THR A 149 -9.35 18.72 6.15
N ARG A 150 -10.67 18.92 6.04
CA ARG A 150 -11.51 18.22 5.05
C ARG A 150 -11.12 18.60 3.63
N GLU A 151 -10.79 19.86 3.42
CA GLU A 151 -10.42 20.43 2.13
C GLU A 151 -9.12 19.79 1.62
N GLU A 152 -8.10 19.68 2.47
CA GLU A 152 -6.86 18.96 2.17
C GLU A 152 -7.11 17.48 1.84
N ALA A 153 -7.93 16.81 2.66
CA ALA A 153 -8.31 15.42 2.42
C ALA A 153 -8.99 15.23 1.05
N LYS A 154 -9.90 16.14 0.68
CA LYS A 154 -10.55 16.14 -0.64
C LYS A 154 -9.56 16.37 -1.78
N THR A 155 -8.56 17.23 -1.59
CA THR A 155 -7.49 17.45 -2.59
C THR A 155 -6.70 16.16 -2.84
N ILE A 156 -6.37 15.40 -1.80
CA ILE A 156 -5.69 14.10 -1.93
C ILE A 156 -6.53 13.13 -2.76
N VAL A 157 -7.83 13.01 -2.44
CA VAL A 157 -8.76 12.16 -3.19
C VAL A 157 -8.84 12.59 -4.66
N ALA A 158 -8.92 13.89 -4.93
CA ALA A 158 -8.96 14.41 -6.30
C ALA A 158 -7.66 14.11 -7.06
N ASN A 159 -6.51 14.27 -6.42
CA ASN A 159 -5.20 14.02 -7.04
C ASN A 159 -5.00 12.53 -7.37
N MET A 160 -5.39 11.63 -6.47
CA MET A 160 -5.32 10.19 -6.71
C MET A 160 -6.41 9.66 -7.64
N GLY A 161 -7.58 10.32 -7.68
CA GLY A 161 -8.73 9.92 -8.49
C GLY A 161 -8.65 10.32 -9.96
N LYS A 162 -7.85 11.35 -10.30
CA LYS A 162 -7.71 11.89 -11.67
C LYS A 162 -7.09 10.93 -12.70
N ASP A 163 -6.54 9.80 -12.27
CA ASP A 163 -5.88 8.81 -13.14
C ASP A 163 -6.62 7.45 -13.21
N LYS A 164 -7.88 7.37 -12.75
CA LYS A 164 -8.73 6.17 -12.86
C LYS A 164 -9.48 6.09 -14.19
#